data_AF-A0A2J8VQ88-F1
#
_entry.id   AF-A0A2J8VQ88-F1
#
_cell.length_a   1.000
_cell.length_b   1.000
_cell.length_c   1.000
_cell.angle_alpha   90.00
_cell.angle_beta   90.00
_cell.angle_gamma   90.00
#
_symmetry.space_group_name_H-M   'P 1'
#
loop_
_entity.id
_entity.type
_entity.pdbx_description
1 polymer ?
#
loop_
_entity_poly.entity_id
_entity_poly.type
_entity_poly.pdbx_seq_one_letter_code
_entity_poly.pdbx_strand_id
1 'polypeptide(L)' 'EAAITIRGTYFPPGKEPKEGERKIYLAIESANELAVQKAKAEITRLIKEELIRLQNSYQPTNKGRYKVL' A
#
# COMPACT_ATOMS: atom_id res chain seq x y z
N GLU A 1 15.99 15.36 3.73
CA GLU A 1 14.96 14.62 4.51
C GLU A 1 13.58 15.01 4.00
N ALA A 2 12.59 14.12 4.10
CA ALA A 2 11.23 14.36 3.61
C ALA A 2 10.21 13.95 4.68
N ALA A 3 9.15 14.73 4.83
CA ALA A 3 8.01 14.40 5.68
C ALA A 3 6.98 13.61 4.88
N ILE A 4 6.33 12.63 5.53
CA ILE A 4 5.31 11.79 4.93
C ILE A 4 4.04 11.90 5.76
N THR A 5 2.89 12.10 5.12
CA THR A 5 1.59 12.14 5.79
C THR A 5 0.56 11.38 4.97
N ILE A 6 -0.26 10.58 5.64
CA ILE A 6 -1.40 9.90 5.01
C ILE A 6 -2.56 10.88 4.97
N ARG A 7 -3.13 11.12 3.78
CA ARG A 7 -4.28 12.00 3.58
C ARG A 7 -5.35 11.31 2.72
N GLY A 8 -6.56 11.86 2.72
CA GLY A 8 -7.71 11.27 2.03
C GLY A 8 -8.31 10.07 2.75
N THR A 9 -9.26 9.40 2.10
CA THR A 9 -10.06 8.32 2.70
C THR A 9 -9.95 7.05 1.86
N TYR A 10 -9.93 5.88 2.50
CA TYR A 10 -9.96 4.62 1.77
C TYR A 10 -11.33 4.41 1.10
N PHE A 11 -11.33 4.17 -0.21
CA PHE A 11 -12.51 3.79 -0.97
C PHE A 11 -12.32 2.34 -1.44
N PRO A 12 -13.26 1.44 -1.13
CA PRO A 12 -13.22 0.07 -1.64
C PRO A 12 -13.20 0.01 -3.17
N PRO A 13 -12.73 -1.10 -3.76
CA PRO A 13 -12.79 -1.32 -5.20
C PRO A 13 -14.22 -1.11 -5.74
N GLY A 14 -14.34 -0.41 -6.87
CA GLY A 14 -15.62 -0.08 -7.50
C GLY A 14 -16.37 1.10 -6.89
N LYS A 15 -15.88 1.69 -5.78
CA LYS A 15 -16.44 2.93 -5.21
C LYS A 15 -15.59 4.13 -5.61
N GLU A 16 -16.19 5.10 -6.28
CA GLU A 16 -15.52 6.36 -6.62
C GLU A 16 -15.73 7.41 -5.53
N PRO A 17 -14.74 8.29 -5.29
CA PRO A 17 -14.92 9.45 -4.41
C PRO A 17 -16.02 10.36 -4.93
N LYS A 18 -16.82 10.91 -4.02
CA LYS A 18 -17.77 11.97 -4.36
C LYS A 18 -17.01 13.27 -4.65
N GLU A 19 -17.72 14.24 -5.23
CA GLU A 19 -17.17 15.57 -5.47
C GLU A 19 -16.63 16.19 -4.16
N GLY A 20 -15.37 16.62 -4.19
CA GLY A 20 -14.65 17.15 -3.02
C GLY A 20 -13.92 16.11 -2.17
N GLU A 21 -14.15 14.81 -2.35
CA GLU A 21 -13.41 13.74 -1.66
C GLU A 21 -12.25 13.20 -2.51
N ARG A 22 -11.19 12.73 -1.84
CA ARG A 22 -10.01 12.16 -2.50
C ARG A 22 -9.68 10.78 -1.93
N LYS A 23 -9.35 9.84 -2.82
CA LYS A 23 -8.83 8.51 -2.45
C LYS A 23 -7.60 8.65 -1.55
N ILE A 24 -7.43 7.74 -0.61
CA ILE A 24 -6.27 7.68 0.30
C ILE A 24 -4.96 7.76 -0.50
N TYR A 25 -4.06 8.61 -0.04
CA TYR A 25 -2.77 8.85 -0.67
C TYR A 25 -1.71 9.24 0.37
N LEU A 26 -0.44 9.07 -0.02
CA LEU A 26 0.71 9.56 0.73
C LEU A 26 1.10 10.94 0.19
N ALA A 27 1.07 11.95 1.05
CA ALA A 27 1.66 13.26 0.80
C ALA A 27 3.14 13.21 1.20
N ILE A 28 4.02 13.64 0.30
CA ILE A 28 5.46 13.73 0.53
C ILE A 28 5.86 15.19 0.37
N GLU A 29 6.42 15.77 1.43
CA GLU A 29 6.76 17.19 1.49
C GLU A 29 8.24 17.32 1.87
N SER A 30 8.98 18.18 1.17
CA SER A 30 10.37 18.52 1.47
C SER A 30 10.75 19.86 0.85
N ALA A 31 11.72 20.54 1.43
CA ALA A 31 12.30 21.76 0.86
C ALA A 31 13.20 21.48 -0.38
N ASN A 32 13.52 20.22 -0.66
CA ASN A 32 14.37 19.82 -1.78
C ASN A 32 13.65 18.80 -2.66
N GLU A 33 13.49 19.10 -3.94
CA GLU A 33 12.86 18.22 -4.92
C GLU A 33 13.57 16.87 -5.03
N LEU A 34 14.91 16.84 -5.00
CA LEU A 34 15.67 15.60 -5.03
C LEU A 34 15.32 14.68 -3.86
N ALA A 35 15.05 15.26 -2.68
CA ALA A 35 14.64 14.47 -1.51
C ALA A 35 13.22 13.89 -1.70
N VAL A 36 12.30 14.64 -2.32
CA VAL A 36 10.96 14.14 -2.67
C VAL A 36 11.05 12.98 -3.66
N GLN A 37 11.87 13.11 -4.71
CA GLN A 37 12.03 12.05 -5.71
C GLN A 37 12.65 10.78 -5.12
N LYS A 38 13.69 10.92 -4.28
CA LYS A 38 14.29 9.79 -3.56
C LYS A 38 13.29 9.11 -2.63
N ALA A 39 12.53 9.88 -1.85
CA ALA A 39 11.52 9.34 -0.95
C ALA A 39 10.41 8.60 -1.72
N LYS A 40 9.90 9.17 -2.81
CA LYS A 40 8.91 8.53 -3.69
C LYS A 40 9.41 7.19 -4.22
N ALA A 41 10.67 7.13 -4.69
CA ALA A 41 11.26 5.91 -5.22
C ALA A 41 11.37 4.83 -4.15
N GLU A 42 11.93 5.15 -2.99
CA GLU A 42 12.10 4.20 -1.88
C GLU A 42 10.76 3.69 -1.32
N ILE A 43 9.79 4.58 -1.09
CA ILE A 43 8.47 4.17 -0.58
C ILE A 43 7.78 3.25 -1.59
N THR A 44 7.86 3.56 -2.88
CA THR A 44 7.27 2.71 -3.93
C THR A 44 7.93 1.33 -3.96
N ARG A 45 9.25 1.28 -3.80
CA ARG A 45 10.02 0.02 -3.73
C ARG A 45 9.58 -0.82 -2.53
N LEU A 46 9.57 -0.23 -1.33
CA LEU A 46 9.18 -0.91 -0.09
C LEU A 46 7.75 -1.46 -0.15
N ILE A 47 6.78 -0.68 -0.64
CA ILE A 47 5.40 -1.14 -0.77
C ILE A 47 5.31 -2.35 -1.71
N LYS A 48 6.00 -2.32 -2.86
CA LYS A 48 6.01 -3.44 -3.80
C LYS A 48 6.66 -4.69 -3.19
N GLU A 49 7.77 -4.52 -2.49
CA GLU A 49 8.46 -5.63 -1.82
C GLU A 49 7.59 -6.29 -0.75
N GLU A 50 6.92 -5.49 0.08
CA GLU A 50 6.02 -6.02 1.11
C GLU A 50 4.76 -6.67 0.51
N LEU A 51 4.23 -6.15 -0.60
CA LEU A 51 3.13 -6.81 -1.32
C LEU A 51 3.54 -8.19 -1.87
N ILE A 52 4.74 -8.31 -2.45
CA ILE A 52 5.28 -9.58 -2.92
C ILE A 52 5.51 -10.55 -1.75
N ARG A 53 6.06 -10.05 -0.62
CA ARG A 53 6.24 -10.85 0.60
C ARG A 53 4.91 -11.39 1.10
N LEU A 54 3.86 -10.57 1.12
CA LEU A 54 2.52 -10.99 1.55
C LEU A 54 1.98 -12.11 0.65
N GLN A 55 2.10 -11.97 -0.67
CA GLN A 55 1.68 -12.99 -1.62
C GLN A 55 2.41 -14.33 -1.39
N ASN A 56 3.72 -14.29 -1.13
CA ASN A 56 4.52 -15.49 -0.89
C ASN A 56 4.27 -16.11 0.51
N SER A 57 3.87 -15.30 1.49
CA SER A 57 3.53 -15.78 2.84
C SER A 57 2.16 -16.47 2.92
N TYR A 58 1.27 -16.22 1.94
CA TYR A 58 0.00 -16.91 1.78
C TYR A 58 0.20 -18.29 1.12
N GLN A 59 1.01 -19.16 1.74
CA GLN A 59 0.83 -20.60 1.53
C GLN A 59 -0.43 -21.02 2.30
N PRO A 60 -1.49 -21.52 1.63
CA PRO A 60 -2.57 -22.15 2.35
C PRO A 60 -1.96 -23.33 3.08
N THR A 61 -1.85 -23.23 4.41
CA THR A 61 -1.56 -24.38 5.26
C THR A 61 -2.67 -25.39 4.96
N ASN A 62 -2.32 -26.39 4.17
CA ASN A 62 -3.21 -27.44 3.72
C ASN A 62 -3.47 -28.31 4.95
N LYS A 63 -4.34 -27.83 5.85
CA LYS A 63 -4.79 -28.59 7.02
C LYS A 63 -5.60 -29.75 6.47
N GLY A 64 -4.99 -30.93 6.53
CA GLY A 64 -5.49 -32.17 5.96
C GLY A 64 -6.97 -32.38 6.26
N ARG A 65 -7.75 -32.54 5.20
CA ARG A 65 -9.14 -32.98 5.30
C ARG A 65 -9.13 -34.51 5.37
N TYR A 66 -9.25 -35.08 6.55
CA TYR A 66 -9.63 -36.50 6.66
C TYR A 66 -11.15 -36.60 6.52
N LYS A 67 -11.60 -37.44 5.58
CA LYS A 67 -12.99 -37.87 5.43
C LYS A 67 -13.07 -39.28 6.03
N VAL A 68 -13.91 -39.47 7.05
CA VAL A 68 -14.25 -40.81 7.56
C VAL A 68 -15.52 -41.27 6.84
N LEU A 69 -15.49 -42.51 6.36
CA LEU A 69 -16.58 -43.20 5.64
C LEU A 69 -17.77 -43.50 6.56
#